data_AF-A0A101CAI7-F1
#
_entry.id   AF-A0A101CAI7-F1
#
_cell.length_a   1.000
_cell.length_b   1.000
_cell.length_c   1.000
_cell.angle_alpha   90.00
_cell.angle_beta   90.00
_cell.angle_gamma   90.00
#
_symmetry.space_group_name_H-M   'P 1'
#
loop_
_entity.id
_entity.type
_entity.pdbx_description
1 polymer ?
#
loop_
_entity_poly.entity_id
_entity_poly.type
_entity_poly.pdbx_seq_one_letter_code
_entity_poly.pdbx_strand_id
1 'polypeptide(L)'
;MTDEIKILVEFAEGVLSGKDFEQEIYSNKKLEILLSNEKIDWSGTYLDQSSLFLFLAEQNYSNAEGLLNAQGALKLFLQKMNIEVSSTDRYSEDYALLISGTPKYLDIDPEFFEKFILPTDQSLSKTDKKQIIKKTVEQLFKYQTKPPKWIQNPEWLIKNNKPLYFLGQIDIKNSNFFHDDGGVYLFIDTETGNIETVKQFY
;
A
#
# COMPACT_ATOMS: atom_id res chain seq x y z
N MET A 1 -10.91 10.70 -30.07
CA MET A 1 -10.16 10.43 -28.81
C MET A 1 -8.72 10.81 -29.08
N THR A 2 -8.09 11.63 -28.22
CA THR A 2 -6.66 11.95 -28.40
C THR A 2 -5.80 10.76 -27.96
N ASP A 3 -4.53 10.74 -28.38
CA ASP A 3 -3.59 9.67 -28.03
C ASP A 3 -3.39 9.59 -26.51
N GLU A 4 -3.40 10.73 -25.81
CA GLU A 4 -3.25 10.81 -24.36
C GLU A 4 -4.45 10.19 -23.63
N ILE A 5 -5.67 10.46 -24.08
CA ILE A 5 -6.88 9.85 -23.51
C ILE A 5 -6.87 8.33 -23.74
N LYS A 6 -6.39 7.88 -24.91
CA LYS A 6 -6.26 6.46 -25.20
C LYS A 6 -5.32 5.76 -24.20
N ILE A 7 -4.18 6.36 -23.88
CA ILE A 7 -3.25 5.84 -22.86
C ILE A 7 -3.96 5.67 -21.50
N LEU A 8 -4.71 6.68 -21.07
CA LEU A 8 -5.45 6.64 -19.80
C LEU A 8 -6.50 5.54 -19.76
N VAL A 9 -7.25 5.38 -20.87
CA VAL A 9 -8.26 4.32 -21.00
C VAL A 9 -7.60 2.95 -21.01
N GLU A 10 -6.56 2.74 -21.80
CA GLU A 10 -5.86 1.45 -21.89
C GLU A 10 -5.29 1.01 -20.54
N PHE A 11 -4.72 1.93 -19.73
CA PHE A 11 -4.29 1.59 -18.38
C PHE A 11 -5.48 1.29 -17.44
N ALA A 12 -6.55 2.09 -17.50
CA ALA A 12 -7.72 1.89 -16.65
C ALA A 12 -8.45 0.57 -16.95
N GLU A 13 -8.44 0.11 -18.20
CA GLU A 13 -8.98 -1.18 -18.64
C GLU A 13 -7.99 -2.34 -18.45
N GLY A 14 -6.77 -2.06 -18.00
CA GLY A 14 -5.74 -3.06 -17.73
C GLY A 14 -5.02 -3.61 -18.97
N VAL A 15 -5.18 -2.95 -20.12
CA VAL A 15 -4.50 -3.26 -21.38
C VAL A 15 -3.04 -2.78 -21.34
N LEU A 16 -2.80 -1.57 -20.84
CA LEU A 16 -1.46 -1.02 -20.65
C LEU A 16 -0.91 -1.45 -19.29
N SER A 17 0.35 -1.92 -19.27
CA SER A 17 0.98 -2.35 -18.02
C SER A 17 1.29 -1.17 -17.11
N GLY A 18 1.38 -1.40 -15.80
CA GLY A 18 1.75 -0.36 -14.83
C GLY A 18 3.09 0.30 -15.14
N LYS A 19 4.09 -0.50 -15.55
CA LYS A 19 5.41 -0.02 -15.92
C LYS A 19 5.39 0.84 -17.18
N ASP A 20 4.64 0.43 -18.20
CA ASP A 20 4.54 1.21 -19.44
C ASP A 20 3.76 2.51 -19.18
N PHE A 21 2.71 2.45 -18.35
CA PHE A 21 1.96 3.62 -17.94
C PHE A 21 2.80 4.60 -17.10
N GLU A 22 3.60 4.10 -16.17
CA GLU A 22 4.56 4.89 -15.39
C GLU A 22 5.54 5.64 -16.32
N GLN A 23 6.05 4.96 -17.35
CA GLN A 23 6.91 5.60 -18.36
C GLN A 23 6.19 6.73 -19.10
N GLU A 24 4.91 6.55 -19.47
CA GLU A 24 4.11 7.61 -20.07
C GLU A 24 3.94 8.80 -19.13
N ILE A 25 3.66 8.58 -17.83
CA ILE A 25 3.57 9.65 -16.83
C ILE A 25 4.86 10.48 -16.76
N TYR A 26 6.03 9.85 -16.79
CA TYR A 26 7.31 10.55 -16.68
C TYR A 26 7.84 11.17 -17.97
N SER A 27 7.43 10.67 -19.15
CA SER A 27 8.04 11.06 -20.42
C SER A 27 7.11 11.83 -21.35
N ASN A 28 5.78 11.73 -21.17
CA ASN A 28 4.80 12.31 -22.08
C ASN A 28 4.31 13.69 -21.61
N LYS A 29 4.95 14.75 -22.11
CA LYS A 29 4.59 16.15 -21.77
C LYS A 29 3.15 16.52 -22.11
N LYS A 30 2.55 15.91 -23.14
CA LYS A 30 1.15 16.19 -23.49
C LYS A 30 0.20 15.58 -22.46
N LEU A 31 0.55 14.40 -21.96
CA LEU A 31 -0.16 13.74 -20.88
C LEU A 31 -0.09 14.56 -19.59
N GLU A 32 1.10 15.08 -19.24
CA GLU A 32 1.27 16.00 -18.09
C GLU A 32 0.36 17.23 -18.19
N ILE A 33 0.34 17.90 -19.35
CA ILE A 33 -0.53 19.07 -19.58
C ILE A 33 -2.01 18.70 -19.44
N LEU A 34 -2.43 17.55 -19.98
CA LEU A 34 -3.81 17.07 -19.88
C LEU A 34 -4.20 16.80 -18.42
N LEU A 35 -3.34 16.12 -17.66
CA LEU A 35 -3.60 15.70 -16.28
C LEU A 35 -3.44 16.86 -15.27
N SER A 36 -2.72 17.92 -15.63
CA SER A 36 -2.57 19.14 -14.83
C SER A 36 -3.66 20.18 -15.12
N ASN A 37 -4.71 19.82 -15.88
CA ASN A 37 -5.75 20.75 -16.28
C ASN A 37 -6.62 21.22 -15.11
N GLU A 38 -6.40 22.46 -14.67
CA GLU A 38 -7.12 23.13 -13.57
C GLU A 38 -8.62 23.35 -13.84
N LYS A 39 -9.12 23.12 -15.06
CA LYS A 39 -10.54 23.26 -15.38
C LYS A 39 -11.41 22.15 -14.80
N ILE A 40 -10.80 21.06 -14.35
CA ILE A 40 -11.54 19.97 -13.71
C ILE A 40 -11.68 20.31 -12.23
N ASP A 41 -12.94 20.40 -11.79
CA ASP A 41 -13.26 20.64 -10.39
C ASP A 41 -13.08 19.35 -9.58
N TRP A 42 -12.12 19.37 -8.66
CA TRP A 42 -11.80 18.28 -7.73
C TRP A 42 -12.42 18.44 -6.35
N SER A 43 -13.20 19.49 -6.12
CA SER A 43 -13.83 19.77 -4.83
C SER A 43 -14.65 18.57 -4.33
N GLY A 44 -14.52 18.26 -3.04
CA GLY A 44 -15.18 17.12 -2.40
C GLY A 44 -14.59 15.74 -2.74
N THR A 45 -13.41 15.70 -3.35
CA THR A 45 -12.66 14.46 -3.63
C THR A 45 -11.33 14.46 -2.90
N TYR A 46 -10.65 13.32 -2.82
CA TYR A 46 -9.30 13.21 -2.25
C TYR A 46 -8.22 13.92 -3.09
N LEU A 47 -8.58 14.48 -4.25
CA LEU A 47 -7.70 15.25 -5.14
C LEU A 47 -7.88 16.77 -4.97
N ASP A 48 -8.65 17.25 -3.98
CA ASP A 48 -8.99 18.69 -3.91
C ASP A 48 -7.78 19.63 -3.66
N GLN A 49 -6.71 19.12 -3.03
CA GLN A 49 -5.46 19.84 -2.74
C GLN A 49 -4.31 19.45 -3.67
N SER A 50 -4.54 18.69 -4.74
CA SER A 50 -3.49 18.25 -5.66
C SER A 50 -3.96 18.29 -7.11
N SER A 51 -3.01 18.22 -8.06
CA SER A 51 -3.36 17.91 -9.43
C SER A 51 -3.40 16.40 -9.62
N LEU A 52 -4.21 15.93 -10.57
CA LEU A 52 -4.23 14.51 -10.92
C LEU A 52 -2.85 14.05 -11.39
N PHE A 53 -2.11 14.89 -12.11
CA PHE A 53 -0.74 14.57 -12.54
C PHE A 53 0.17 14.29 -11.33
N LEU A 54 0.21 15.20 -10.35
CA LEU A 54 1.06 15.03 -9.16
C LEU A 54 0.67 13.78 -8.36
N PHE A 55 -0.63 13.56 -8.16
CA PHE A 55 -1.11 12.36 -7.48
C PHE A 55 -0.65 11.08 -8.18
N LEU A 56 -0.74 11.03 -9.52
CA LEU A 56 -0.30 9.88 -10.32
C LEU A 56 1.23 9.71 -10.27
N ALA A 57 1.99 10.80 -10.37
CA ALA A 57 3.45 10.77 -10.30
C ALA A 57 3.99 10.27 -8.95
N GLU A 58 3.22 10.40 -7.87
CA GLU A 58 3.57 9.91 -6.53
C GLU A 58 3.24 8.43 -6.32
N GLN A 59 2.48 7.78 -7.23
CA GLN A 59 2.13 6.38 -7.07
C GLN A 59 3.31 5.45 -7.36
N ASN A 60 3.36 4.33 -6.65
CA ASN A 60 4.27 3.23 -6.96
C ASN A 60 3.58 2.21 -7.87
N TYR A 61 3.85 2.28 -9.17
CA TYR A 61 3.26 1.41 -10.19
C TYR A 61 3.81 -0.02 -10.20
N SER A 62 4.84 -0.29 -9.39
CA SER A 62 5.30 -1.64 -9.18
C SER A 62 4.36 -2.42 -8.26
N ASN A 63 3.49 -1.73 -7.48
CA ASN A 63 2.66 -2.36 -6.48
C ASN A 63 1.14 -2.26 -6.64
N ALA A 64 0.42 -3.22 -6.04
CA ALA A 64 -1.04 -3.35 -6.16
C ALA A 64 -1.81 -2.14 -5.60
N GLU A 65 -1.31 -1.50 -4.54
CA GLU A 65 -1.93 -0.30 -3.96
C GLU A 65 -1.81 0.89 -4.91
N GLY A 66 -0.61 1.18 -5.41
CA GLY A 66 -0.35 2.27 -6.34
C GLY A 66 -1.11 2.08 -7.65
N LEU A 67 -1.19 0.85 -8.17
CA LEU A 67 -2.01 0.53 -9.34
C LEU A 67 -3.50 0.80 -9.10
N LEU A 68 -4.04 0.37 -7.95
CA LEU A 68 -5.43 0.60 -7.58
C LEU A 68 -5.75 2.09 -7.41
N ASN A 69 -4.88 2.82 -6.70
CA ASN A 69 -5.01 4.26 -6.49
C ASN A 69 -4.98 5.01 -7.82
N ALA A 70 -4.01 4.70 -8.69
CA ALA A 70 -3.90 5.30 -10.01
C ALA A 70 -5.15 5.02 -10.86
N GLN A 71 -5.63 3.77 -10.92
CA GLN A 71 -6.85 3.43 -11.66
C GLN A 71 -8.08 4.16 -11.09
N GLY A 72 -8.20 4.27 -9.77
CA GLY A 72 -9.28 4.98 -9.11
C GLY A 72 -9.32 6.47 -9.47
N ALA A 73 -8.15 7.14 -9.44
CA ALA A 73 -8.03 8.55 -9.79
C ALA A 73 -8.34 8.79 -11.28
N LEU A 74 -7.85 7.91 -12.16
CA LEU A 74 -8.14 7.98 -13.60
C LEU A 74 -9.60 7.72 -13.93
N LYS A 75 -10.24 6.76 -13.26
CA LYS A 75 -11.67 6.50 -13.44
C LYS A 75 -12.48 7.74 -13.11
N LEU A 76 -12.16 8.42 -12.00
CA LEU A 76 -12.82 9.65 -11.60
C LEU A 76 -12.59 10.78 -12.62
N PHE A 77 -11.36 10.92 -13.12
CA PHE A 77 -11.03 11.88 -14.19
C PHE A 77 -11.82 11.65 -15.47
N LEU A 78 -11.80 10.41 -15.98
CA LEU A 78 -12.48 10.02 -17.22
C LEU A 78 -14.00 10.19 -17.09
N GLN A 79 -14.57 9.89 -15.91
CA GLN A 79 -15.97 10.20 -15.60
C GLN A 79 -16.27 11.70 -15.66
N LYS A 80 -15.44 12.56 -15.06
CA LYS A 80 -15.60 14.03 -15.14
C LYS A 80 -15.44 14.56 -16.58
N MET A 81 -14.72 13.83 -17.43
CA MET A 81 -14.60 14.11 -18.87
C MET A 81 -15.74 13.52 -19.72
N ASN A 82 -16.73 12.84 -19.11
CA ASN A 82 -17.80 12.09 -19.79
C ASN A 82 -17.27 11.00 -20.74
N ILE A 83 -16.20 10.31 -20.34
CA ILE A 83 -15.61 9.19 -21.05
C ILE A 83 -15.95 7.91 -20.29
N GLU A 84 -16.70 7.00 -20.92
CA GLU A 84 -17.00 5.69 -20.36
C GLU A 84 -15.79 4.75 -20.49
N VAL A 85 -15.53 3.97 -19.44
CA VAL A 85 -14.40 3.05 -19.36
C VAL A 85 -14.85 1.76 -18.70
N SER A 86 -14.48 0.63 -19.29
CA SER A 86 -14.71 -0.70 -18.70
C SER A 86 -13.51 -1.09 -17.83
N SER A 87 -13.38 -0.46 -16.66
CA SER A 87 -12.23 -0.68 -15.78
C SER A 87 -12.06 -2.16 -15.42
N THR A 88 -10.82 -2.64 -15.42
CA THR A 88 -10.51 -3.99 -14.96
C THR A 88 -10.68 -4.11 -13.44
N ASP A 89 -11.19 -5.25 -12.96
CA ASP A 89 -11.24 -5.55 -11.52
C ASP A 89 -9.88 -6.00 -10.97
N ARG A 90 -8.93 -6.34 -11.85
CA ARG A 90 -7.64 -6.96 -11.50
C ARG A 90 -6.90 -6.25 -10.36
N TYR A 91 -6.75 -4.93 -10.44
CA TYR A 91 -6.02 -4.17 -9.42
C TYR A 91 -6.70 -4.24 -8.05
N SER A 92 -8.03 -4.18 -8.02
CA SER A 92 -8.80 -4.29 -6.79
C SER A 92 -8.76 -5.70 -6.20
N GLU A 93 -8.77 -6.73 -7.06
CA GLU A 93 -8.62 -8.12 -6.64
C GLU A 93 -7.23 -8.42 -6.07
N ASP A 94 -6.18 -7.91 -6.72
CA ASP A 94 -4.79 -8.05 -6.29
C ASP A 94 -4.56 -7.35 -4.93
N TYR A 95 -5.08 -6.13 -4.77
CA TYR A 95 -5.03 -5.41 -3.49
C TYR A 95 -5.88 -6.08 -2.40
N ALA A 96 -7.05 -6.64 -2.74
CA ALA A 96 -7.86 -7.40 -1.79
C ALA A 96 -7.17 -8.68 -1.32
N LEU A 97 -6.37 -9.33 -2.18
CA LEU A 97 -5.53 -10.46 -1.78
C LEU A 97 -4.48 -10.04 -0.75
N LEU A 98 -3.81 -8.90 -0.96
CA LEU A 98 -2.88 -8.29 -0.01
C LEU A 98 -3.53 -8.06 1.37
N ILE A 99 -4.68 -7.36 1.41
CA ILE A 99 -5.37 -7.06 2.67
C ILE A 99 -5.85 -8.35 3.36
N SER A 100 -6.46 -9.27 2.60
CA SER A 100 -7.11 -10.43 3.20
C SER A 100 -6.14 -11.48 3.79
N GLY A 101 -4.87 -11.42 3.38
CA GLY A 101 -3.79 -12.27 3.90
C GLY A 101 -3.06 -11.66 5.10
N THR A 102 -3.27 -10.38 5.39
CA THR A 102 -2.50 -9.64 6.40
C THR A 102 -3.28 -9.53 7.73
N PRO A 103 -2.73 -10.04 8.85
CA PRO A 103 -3.32 -9.87 10.17
C PRO A 103 -3.42 -8.39 10.59
N LYS A 104 -4.49 -8.03 11.30
CA LYS A 104 -4.76 -6.65 11.77
C LYS A 104 -3.66 -6.00 12.63
N TYR A 105 -2.77 -6.80 13.21
CA TYR A 105 -1.64 -6.30 14.01
C TYR A 105 -0.40 -6.01 13.17
N LEU A 106 -0.51 -6.11 11.84
CA LEU A 106 0.52 -5.75 10.88
C LEU A 106 -0.02 -4.69 9.93
N ASP A 107 0.86 -3.75 9.62
CA ASP A 107 0.73 -2.81 8.51
C ASP A 107 1.95 -3.07 7.63
N ILE A 108 1.76 -3.86 6.58
CA ILE A 108 2.86 -4.33 5.74
C ILE A 108 2.93 -3.39 4.54
N ASP A 109 4.06 -2.69 4.43
CA ASP A 109 4.37 -1.87 3.26
C ASP A 109 4.18 -2.69 1.96
N PRO A 110 3.48 -2.15 0.95
CA PRO A 110 3.20 -2.89 -0.29
C PRO A 110 4.45 -3.38 -1.03
N GLU A 111 5.55 -2.60 -1.03
CA GLU A 111 6.80 -3.02 -1.67
C GLU A 111 7.42 -4.22 -0.92
N PHE A 112 7.39 -4.19 0.41
CA PHE A 112 7.81 -5.33 1.22
C PHE A 112 6.96 -6.57 0.94
N PHE A 113 5.64 -6.41 0.88
CA PHE A 113 4.73 -7.53 0.61
C PHE A 113 5.03 -8.19 -0.73
N GLU A 114 5.19 -7.41 -1.79
CA GLU A 114 5.43 -7.96 -3.12
C GLU A 114 6.77 -8.65 -3.24
N LYS A 115 7.78 -8.11 -2.59
CA LYS A 115 9.13 -8.65 -2.63
C LYS A 115 9.31 -9.92 -1.81
N PHE A 116 8.63 -10.04 -0.67
CA PHE A 116 8.90 -11.09 0.31
C PHE A 116 7.72 -12.02 0.62
N ILE A 117 6.50 -11.67 0.22
CA ILE A 117 5.27 -12.36 0.65
C ILE A 117 4.42 -12.84 -0.53
N LEU A 118 4.26 -12.01 -1.58
CA LEU A 118 3.40 -12.32 -2.72
C LEU A 118 3.94 -13.52 -3.52
N PRO A 119 3.13 -14.59 -3.73
CA PRO A 119 3.53 -15.70 -4.58
C PRO A 119 3.70 -15.28 -6.03
N THR A 120 4.85 -15.59 -6.64
CA THR A 120 5.15 -15.27 -8.04
C THR A 120 4.47 -16.23 -9.03
N ASP A 121 4.01 -17.39 -8.57
CA ASP A 121 3.32 -18.38 -9.41
C ASP A 121 1.88 -17.93 -9.72
N GLN A 122 1.66 -17.53 -10.97
CA GLN A 122 0.36 -17.07 -11.43
C GLN A 122 -0.67 -18.20 -11.65
N SER A 123 -0.24 -19.46 -11.71
CA SER A 123 -1.14 -20.61 -11.92
C SER A 123 -1.96 -20.97 -10.67
N LEU A 124 -1.55 -20.45 -9.51
CA LEU A 124 -2.21 -20.71 -8.24
C LEU A 124 -3.63 -20.12 -8.19
N SER A 125 -4.55 -20.88 -7.58
CA SER A 125 -5.89 -20.36 -7.29
C SER A 125 -5.84 -19.21 -6.27
N LYS A 126 -6.87 -18.36 -6.25
CA LYS A 126 -7.00 -17.28 -5.23
C LYS A 126 -6.89 -17.83 -3.80
N THR A 127 -7.48 -18.99 -3.55
CA THR A 127 -7.43 -19.67 -2.24
C THR A 127 -6.02 -20.11 -1.87
N ASP A 128 -5.30 -20.71 -2.81
CA ASP A 128 -3.93 -21.19 -2.58
C ASP A 128 -2.97 -20.02 -2.35
N LYS A 129 -3.08 -18.95 -3.16
CA LYS A 129 -2.32 -17.71 -2.96
C LYS A 129 -2.52 -17.17 -1.55
N LYS A 130 -3.77 -17.08 -1.09
CA LYS A 130 -4.09 -16.60 0.26
C LYS A 130 -3.49 -17.46 1.37
N GLN A 131 -3.51 -18.79 1.22
CA GLN A 131 -2.89 -19.69 2.19
C GLN A 131 -1.37 -19.53 2.24
N ILE A 132 -0.72 -19.39 1.09
CA ILE A 132 0.73 -19.16 1.02
C ILE A 132 1.08 -17.82 1.66
N ILE A 133 0.37 -16.73 1.31
CA ILE A 133 0.56 -15.41 1.91
C ILE A 133 0.50 -15.49 3.44
N LYS A 134 -0.58 -16.09 3.97
CA LYS A 134 -0.76 -16.23 5.43
C LYS A 134 0.39 -16.98 6.08
N LYS A 135 0.81 -18.11 5.47
CA LYS A 135 1.92 -18.91 5.98
C LYS A 135 3.25 -18.14 5.95
N THR A 136 3.51 -17.41 4.87
CA THR A 136 4.72 -16.58 4.74
C THR A 136 4.74 -15.46 5.77
N VAL A 137 3.60 -14.78 6.00
CA VAL A 137 3.46 -13.77 7.06
C VAL A 137 3.76 -14.38 8.44
N GLU A 138 3.17 -15.54 8.77
CA GLU A 138 3.42 -16.23 10.04
C GLU A 138 4.89 -16.66 10.21
N GLN A 139 5.59 -16.95 9.11
CA GLN A 139 7.01 -17.30 9.13
C GLN A 139 7.93 -16.09 9.30
N LEU A 140 7.56 -14.93 8.75
CA LEU A 140 8.36 -13.72 8.81
C LEU A 140 8.13 -12.93 10.11
N PHE A 141 6.87 -12.73 10.50
CA PHE A 141 6.46 -11.88 11.62
C PHE A 141 6.25 -12.71 12.88
N LYS A 142 7.36 -13.15 13.47
CA LYS A 142 7.36 -14.03 14.64
C LYS A 142 7.23 -13.26 15.96
N TYR A 143 6.58 -13.89 16.92
CA TYR A 143 6.39 -13.34 18.26
C TYR A 143 6.47 -14.42 19.35
N GLN A 144 6.72 -14.00 20.59
CA GLN A 144 6.92 -14.88 21.75
C GLN A 144 5.67 -15.65 22.17
N THR A 145 4.57 -14.94 22.47
CA THR A 145 3.33 -15.57 22.97
C THR A 145 2.10 -15.08 22.24
N LYS A 146 1.98 -13.76 22.09
CA LYS A 146 0.85 -13.10 21.44
C LYS A 146 1.38 -12.00 20.52
N PRO A 147 0.65 -11.64 19.46
CA PRO A 147 0.99 -10.48 18.66
C PRO A 147 0.83 -9.19 19.48
N PRO A 148 1.46 -8.08 19.04
CA PRO A 148 1.29 -6.78 19.65
C PRO A 148 -0.16 -6.32 19.59
N LYS A 149 -0.60 -5.67 20.68
CA LYS A 149 -1.85 -4.91 20.75
C LYS A 149 -1.51 -3.44 20.62
N TRP A 150 -1.47 -2.97 19.38
CA TRP A 150 -1.20 -1.58 19.06
C TRP A 150 -2.27 -0.66 19.64
N ILE A 151 -1.85 0.48 20.14
CA ILE A 151 -2.73 1.57 20.60
C ILE A 151 -3.17 2.38 19.38
N GLN A 152 -2.22 2.63 18.48
CA GLN A 152 -2.42 3.35 17.22
C GLN A 152 -2.25 2.38 16.04
N ASN A 153 -1.76 2.86 14.90
CA ASN A 153 -1.46 2.03 13.75
C ASN A 153 -0.36 1.01 14.08
N PRO A 154 -0.40 -0.21 13.51
CA PRO A 154 0.67 -1.17 13.64
C PRO A 154 2.02 -0.63 13.19
N GLU A 155 3.05 -0.84 14.00
CA GLU A 155 4.39 -0.33 13.72
C GLU A 155 5.42 -1.43 13.96
N TRP A 156 5.29 -2.53 13.21
CA TRP A 156 6.21 -3.66 13.35
C TRP A 156 7.58 -3.29 12.80
N LEU A 157 8.63 -3.41 13.63
CA LEU A 157 9.98 -3.04 13.21
C LEU A 157 10.56 -4.00 12.18
N ILE A 158 11.02 -3.46 11.04
CA ILE A 158 11.74 -4.19 9.99
C ILE A 158 13.12 -3.57 9.84
N LYS A 159 14.19 -4.38 9.93
CA LYS A 159 15.57 -3.94 9.68
C LYS A 159 16.26 -4.84 8.68
N ASN A 160 16.98 -4.22 7.73
CA ASN A 160 17.68 -4.94 6.67
C ASN A 160 16.75 -5.93 5.93
N ASN A 161 15.52 -5.50 5.65
CA ASN A 161 14.45 -6.31 5.06
C ASN A 161 14.02 -7.55 5.88
N LYS A 162 14.28 -7.58 7.18
CA LYS A 162 13.87 -8.65 8.08
C LYS A 162 13.00 -8.08 9.21
N PRO A 163 11.76 -8.56 9.39
CA PRO A 163 10.97 -8.20 10.56
C PRO A 163 11.68 -8.67 11.83
N LEU A 164 11.77 -7.78 12.81
CA LEU A 164 12.30 -8.13 14.13
C LEU A 164 11.31 -9.05 14.86
N TYR A 165 11.83 -9.86 15.78
CA TYR A 165 11.01 -10.76 16.58
C TYR A 165 10.33 -9.99 17.71
N PHE A 166 9.00 -10.06 17.80
CA PHE A 166 8.26 -9.38 18.87
C PHE A 166 8.33 -10.16 20.19
N LEU A 167 8.98 -9.58 21.20
CA LEU A 167 9.15 -10.18 22.51
C LEU A 167 7.93 -10.01 23.40
N GLY A 168 7.28 -8.85 23.34
CA GLY A 168 6.16 -8.51 24.20
C GLY A 168 5.95 -7.00 24.29
N GLN A 169 5.01 -6.60 25.14
CA GLN A 169 4.69 -5.20 25.38
C GLN A 169 4.52 -4.92 26.87
N ILE A 170 4.75 -3.67 27.25
CA ILE A 170 4.58 -3.14 28.60
C ILE A 170 3.67 -1.93 28.52
N ASP A 171 2.57 -1.95 29.27
CA ASP A 171 1.68 -0.80 29.39
C ASP A 171 2.34 0.28 30.25
N ILE A 172 2.27 1.54 29.81
CA ILE A 172 2.60 2.73 30.59
C ILE A 172 1.29 3.31 31.11
N LYS A 173 1.10 3.32 32.43
CA LYS A 173 -0.09 3.90 33.07
C LYS A 173 0.30 4.77 34.25
N ASN A 174 -0.32 5.94 34.38
CA ASN A 174 -0.12 6.87 35.50
C ASN A 174 1.38 7.15 35.76
N SER A 175 2.15 7.38 34.71
CA SER A 175 3.58 7.64 34.81
C SER A 175 3.83 9.06 35.29
N ASN A 176 4.76 9.25 36.23
CA ASN A 176 5.25 10.59 36.57
C ASN A 176 6.21 11.17 35.50
N PHE A 177 6.61 10.35 34.52
CA PHE A 177 7.57 10.70 33.48
C PHE A 177 6.93 10.97 32.11
N PHE A 178 5.67 10.59 31.93
CA PHE A 178 4.93 10.79 30.69
C PHE A 178 3.62 11.49 31.01
N HIS A 179 3.23 12.46 30.19
CA HIS A 179 1.95 13.16 30.34
C HIS A 179 0.76 12.27 29.99
N ASP A 180 0.98 11.28 29.12
CA ASP A 180 -0.03 10.41 28.54
C ASP A 180 0.19 8.95 28.95
N ASP A 181 -0.89 8.18 28.95
CA ASP A 181 -0.82 6.73 29.07
C ASP A 181 -0.38 6.13 27.72
N GLY A 182 0.14 4.91 27.73
CA GLY A 182 0.68 4.32 26.51
C GLY A 182 1.15 2.89 26.63
N GLY A 183 2.02 2.51 25.71
CA GLY A 183 2.63 1.18 25.67
C GLY A 183 4.01 1.23 25.01
N VAL A 184 4.91 0.39 25.53
CA VAL A 184 6.21 0.11 24.92
C VAL A 184 6.18 -1.30 24.35
N TYR A 185 6.52 -1.43 23.08
CA TYR A 185 6.56 -2.69 22.34
C TYR A 185 8.02 -3.07 22.14
N LEU A 186 8.41 -4.27 22.55
CA LEU A 186 9.79 -4.74 22.53
C LEU A 186 10.01 -5.70 21.38
N PHE A 187 11.04 -5.43 20.60
CA PHE A 187 11.49 -6.24 19.48
C PHE A 187 12.93 -6.65 19.70
N ILE A 188 13.31 -7.85 19.25
CA ILE A 188 14.69 -8.33 19.25
C ILE A 188 15.12 -8.67 17.83
N ASP A 189 16.29 -8.20 17.46
CA ASP A 189 17.04 -8.76 16.35
C ASP A 189 17.66 -10.08 16.81
N THR A 190 17.13 -11.20 16.30
CA THR A 190 17.57 -12.53 16.71
C THR A 190 18.99 -12.88 16.26
N GLU A 191 19.57 -12.13 15.32
CA GLU A 191 20.95 -12.33 14.85
C GLU A 191 21.95 -11.63 15.76
N THR A 192 21.63 -10.42 16.23
CA THR A 192 22.54 -9.60 17.05
C THR A 192 22.22 -9.61 18.54
N GLY A 193 21.00 -10.00 18.92
CA GLY A 193 20.48 -9.90 20.28
C GLY A 193 20.08 -8.47 20.68
N ASN A 194 20.17 -7.49 19.76
CA ASN A 194 19.80 -6.11 20.06
C ASN A 194 18.30 -5.97 20.27
N ILE A 195 17.92 -5.23 21.31
CA ILE A 195 16.53 -4.94 21.63
C ILE A 195 16.20 -3.53 21.18
N GLU A 196 15.06 -3.41 20.51
CA GLU A 196 14.50 -2.16 20.04
C GLU A 196 13.08 -1.99 20.53
N THR A 197 12.65 -0.74 20.62
CA THR A 197 11.36 -0.41 21.19
C THR A 197 10.59 0.57 20.33
N VAL A 198 9.30 0.32 20.19
CA VAL A 198 8.31 1.29 19.70
C VAL A 198 7.51 1.79 20.90
N LYS A 199 7.15 3.07 20.92
CA LYS A 199 6.31 3.67 21.97
C LYS A 199 5.08 4.30 21.32
N GLN A 200 3.89 3.99 21.84
CA GLN A 200 2.65 4.62 21.42
C GLN A 200 1.92 5.17 22.65
N PHE A 201 1.40 6.39 22.55
CA PHE A 201 0.72 7.11 23.62
C PHE A 201 -0.67 7.60 23.15
N TYR A 202 -1.59 7.86 24.08
CA TYR A 202 -2.96 8.32 23.81
C TYR A 202 -3.52 9.24 24.90
#